data_AF-A0A7K5IWQ6-F1
#
_entry.id   AF-A0A7K5IWQ6-F1
#
_cell.length_a   1.000
_cell.length_b   1.000
_cell.length_c   1.000
_cell.angle_alpha   90.00
_cell.angle_beta   90.00
_cell.angle_gamma   90.00
#
_symmetry.space_group_name_H-M   'P 1'
#
loop_
_entity.id
_entity.type
_entity.pdbx_description
1 polymer ?
#
loop_
_entity_poly.entity_id
_entity_poly.type
_entity_poly.pdbx_seq_one_letter_code
_entity_poly.pdbx_strand_id
1 'polypeptide(L)'
;FSPAVFPLSCVVQNYSWGKVGLESEVAKLVASGDPLVQIQPDQPYAELWMGAHPRGDALIRDNRIPQKTLGQWIADNPACLGAKVKDTFQGQLPFLFKVLSVNTALSVQAHPNKELAAKLHAQFPEHYPDANHKPEMAIALTPFEGMCGFRPVEEIVSFLQNVPELRALIGEVAAEQLERSGSDDPRGVSAALRVCFTRLMKSEKKFFVDQLNMLVKRISQEAAEGKDTSGSNGDLLLRLHSQYPGDIGCFTIYFLNLVRLEPGEALFLGANEPHAYLHGDCVEIMACSDNTVRAGLTPKFIDVLTLCEMLNYTPAPSSSKIFPAAQSQLDPHVYLYDPPVPDFTIMRIEIPTSIKLYLISAMDSASILLVIQGTAVGTSTAAASEMSLQRGSVLFISANESISLHLSSPDGMLLFRACCLL
;
A
#
# COMPACT_ATOMS: atom_id res chain seq x y z
N PHE A 1 0.84 33.03 9.88
CA PHE A 1 1.52 31.90 9.21
C PHE A 1 2.79 31.66 9.98
N SER A 2 2.91 30.51 10.64
CA SER A 2 4.11 30.12 11.36
C SER A 2 4.84 29.10 10.48
N PRO A 3 5.83 29.51 9.67
CA PRO A 3 6.62 28.57 8.91
C PRO A 3 7.33 27.63 9.88
N ALA A 4 7.24 26.32 9.64
CA ALA A 4 7.78 25.36 10.57
C ALA A 4 8.32 24.11 9.88
N VAL A 5 9.50 23.71 10.32
CA VAL A 5 10.11 22.41 10.05
C VAL A 5 10.50 21.79 11.39
N PHE A 6 10.00 20.59 11.67
CA PHE A 6 10.24 19.93 12.96
C PHE A 6 10.19 18.40 12.87
N PRO A 7 10.91 17.71 13.78
CA PRO A 7 10.88 16.26 13.87
C PRO A 7 9.56 15.73 14.44
N LEU A 8 9.16 14.55 13.94
CA LEU A 8 7.98 13.81 14.37
C LEU A 8 8.37 12.51 15.10
N SER A 9 7.56 12.10 16.06
CA SER A 9 7.50 10.74 16.59
C SER A 9 6.22 10.09 16.08
N CYS A 10 6.36 9.00 15.34
CA CYS A 10 5.30 8.41 14.53
C CYS A 10 4.71 7.16 15.19
N VAL A 11 3.47 6.82 14.84
CA VAL A 11 2.70 5.77 15.53
C VAL A 11 2.96 4.41 14.91
N VAL A 12 3.26 3.41 15.73
CA VAL A 12 3.44 2.01 15.29
C VAL A 12 2.14 1.23 15.49
N GLN A 13 1.68 0.57 14.44
CA GLN A 13 0.61 -0.41 14.51
C GLN A 13 1.19 -1.83 14.59
N ASN A 14 0.77 -2.58 15.60
CA ASN A 14 1.29 -3.91 15.91
C ASN A 14 0.32 -5.01 15.43
N TYR A 15 -0.11 -4.92 14.18
CA TYR A 15 -1.05 -5.89 13.61
C TYR A 15 -0.40 -7.26 13.46
N SER A 16 -1.17 -8.32 13.67
CA SER A 16 -0.67 -9.71 13.69
C SER A 16 -0.01 -10.18 12.40
N TRP A 17 -0.26 -9.50 11.27
CA TRP A 17 0.35 -9.84 9.98
C TRP A 17 1.76 -9.29 9.79
N GLY A 18 2.21 -8.40 10.70
CA GLY A 18 3.50 -7.74 10.61
C GLY A 18 4.68 -8.69 10.88
N LYS A 19 5.86 -8.36 10.36
CA LYS A 19 7.11 -9.04 10.75
C LYS A 19 7.40 -8.82 12.23
N VAL A 20 8.05 -9.80 12.86
CA VAL A 20 8.29 -9.80 14.31
C VAL A 20 9.64 -9.17 14.67
N GLY A 21 9.66 -8.41 15.76
CA GLY A 21 10.87 -7.82 16.30
C GLY A 21 11.73 -7.12 15.25
N LEU A 22 13.05 -7.37 15.28
CA LEU A 22 14.02 -6.77 14.36
C LEU A 22 14.02 -7.39 12.95
N GLU A 23 13.15 -8.35 12.63
CA GLU A 23 12.92 -8.72 11.23
C GLU A 23 12.10 -7.64 10.51
N SER A 24 11.31 -6.87 11.26
CA SER A 24 10.49 -5.78 10.74
C SER A 24 11.30 -4.54 10.40
N GLU A 25 11.07 -4.01 9.19
CA GLU A 25 11.61 -2.71 8.80
C GLU A 25 11.03 -1.58 9.66
N VAL A 26 9.76 -1.68 10.06
CA VAL A 26 9.13 -0.73 10.99
C VAL A 26 9.86 -0.72 12.34
N ALA A 27 10.15 -1.89 12.91
CA ALA A 27 10.89 -1.98 14.17
C ALA A 27 12.29 -1.38 14.06
N LYS A 28 13.02 -1.68 12.97
CA LYS A 28 14.36 -1.12 12.71
C LYS A 28 14.32 0.40 12.60
N LEU A 29 13.35 0.96 11.88
CA LEU A 29 13.21 2.41 11.74
C LEU A 29 12.93 3.07 13.09
N VAL A 30 12.00 2.53 13.87
CA VAL A 30 11.63 3.10 15.18
C VAL A 30 12.81 3.04 16.16
N ALA A 31 13.49 1.89 16.26
CA ALA A 31 14.67 1.74 17.12
C ALA A 31 15.82 2.69 16.73
N SER A 32 15.97 2.96 15.43
CA SER A 32 17.00 3.89 14.95
C SER A 32 16.61 5.35 15.16
N GLY A 33 15.33 5.68 15.01
CA GLY A 33 14.81 7.05 15.18
C GLY A 33 14.65 7.49 16.64
N ASP A 34 14.51 6.54 17.56
CA ASP A 34 14.43 6.78 19.00
C ASP A 34 15.16 5.69 19.81
N PRO A 35 16.40 5.98 20.28
CA PRO A 35 17.21 5.02 21.04
C PRO A 35 16.58 4.55 22.36
N LEU A 36 15.55 5.23 22.86
CA LEU A 36 14.84 4.84 24.08
C LEU A 36 13.83 3.72 23.83
N VAL A 37 13.44 3.49 22.58
CA VAL A 37 12.46 2.44 22.24
C VAL A 37 13.13 1.07 22.33
N GLN A 38 12.52 0.18 23.13
CA GLN A 38 12.91 -1.22 23.24
C GLN A 38 12.04 -2.07 22.34
N ILE A 39 12.67 -2.76 21.37
CA ILE A 39 11.97 -3.67 20.46
C ILE A 39 11.75 -5.01 21.16
N GLN A 40 10.50 -5.45 21.19
CA GLN A 40 10.13 -6.76 21.71
C GLN A 40 10.34 -7.82 20.62
N PRO A 41 11.16 -8.86 20.83
CA PRO A 41 11.53 -9.82 19.80
C PRO A 41 10.34 -10.55 19.15
N ASP A 42 9.32 -10.90 19.94
CA ASP A 42 8.17 -11.70 19.48
C ASP A 42 6.94 -10.86 19.10
N GLN A 43 7.04 -9.53 19.20
CA GLN A 43 5.93 -8.62 18.87
C GLN A 43 5.94 -8.30 17.37
N PRO A 44 4.78 -8.32 16.70
CA PRO A 44 4.70 -7.87 15.31
C PRO A 44 4.74 -6.34 15.23
N TYR A 45 5.53 -5.82 14.29
CA TYR A 45 5.64 -4.40 13.97
C TYR A 45 5.22 -4.23 12.51
N ALA A 46 3.96 -3.86 12.29
CA ALA A 46 3.31 -3.99 10.98
C ALA A 46 3.34 -2.70 10.16
N GLU A 47 2.94 -1.57 10.77
CA GLU A 47 2.87 -0.28 10.09
C GLU A 47 3.50 0.84 10.94
N LEU A 48 4.23 1.75 10.31
CA LEU A 48 4.64 3.04 10.89
C LEU A 48 3.83 4.15 10.23
N TRP A 49 3.02 4.88 10.99
CA TRP A 49 2.11 5.92 10.48
C TRP A 49 2.71 7.30 10.67
N MET A 50 2.85 8.02 9.56
CA MET A 50 3.41 9.36 9.48
C MET A 50 2.35 10.29 8.86
N GLY A 51 1.73 11.11 9.69
CA GLY A 51 0.67 12.01 9.25
C GLY A 51 -0.20 12.50 10.39
N ALA A 52 -1.35 13.05 10.03
CA ALA A 52 -2.33 13.63 10.95
C ALA A 52 -3.61 12.78 11.08
N HIS A 53 -3.53 11.47 10.78
CA HIS A 53 -4.70 10.60 10.82
C HIS A 53 -5.18 10.41 12.27
N PRO A 54 -6.49 10.50 12.59
CA PRO A 54 -6.98 10.44 13.97
C PRO A 54 -6.55 9.20 14.77
N ARG A 55 -6.41 8.04 14.11
CA ARG A 55 -5.97 6.77 14.70
C ARG A 55 -4.44 6.62 14.84
N GLY A 56 -3.67 7.60 14.37
CA GLY A 56 -2.20 7.57 14.39
C GLY A 56 -1.60 8.95 14.10
N ASP A 57 -2.04 9.96 14.85
CA ASP A 57 -1.60 11.34 14.70
C ASP A 57 -0.18 11.50 15.25
N ALA A 58 0.76 11.90 14.40
CA ALA A 58 2.18 11.97 14.75
C ALA A 58 2.42 13.02 15.84
N LEU A 59 3.29 12.69 16.80
CA LEU A 59 3.67 13.60 17.88
C LEU A 59 4.78 14.53 17.43
N ILE A 60 4.72 15.79 17.85
CA ILE A 60 5.76 16.79 17.57
C ILE A 60 6.89 16.61 18.59
N ARG A 61 8.15 16.44 18.14
CA ARG A 61 9.32 16.30 19.01
C ARG A 61 10.02 17.63 19.34
N ASP A 62 9.36 18.75 19.08
CA ASP A 62 9.84 20.09 19.44
C ASP A 62 9.00 20.68 20.58
N ASN A 63 9.55 20.67 21.79
CA ASN A 63 8.88 21.17 23.01
C ASN A 63 8.59 22.69 22.99
N ARG A 64 9.09 23.43 21.98
CA ARG A 64 8.79 24.86 21.79
C ARG A 64 7.47 25.06 21.05
N ILE A 65 6.99 24.02 20.36
CA ILE A 65 5.69 24.02 19.69
C ILE A 65 4.63 23.62 20.73
N PRO A 66 3.61 24.45 20.99
CA PRO A 66 2.63 24.16 22.03
C PRO A 66 1.68 23.01 21.68
N GLN A 67 1.48 22.74 20.39
CA GLN A 67 0.69 21.60 19.91
C GLN A 67 1.44 20.30 20.14
N LYS A 68 0.70 19.28 20.61
CA LYS A 68 1.27 17.96 20.89
C LYS A 68 1.39 17.12 19.62
N THR A 69 0.43 17.26 18.71
CA THR A 69 0.31 16.41 17.51
C THR A 69 0.32 17.22 16.23
N LEU A 70 0.65 16.56 15.11
CA LEU A 70 0.66 17.17 13.79
C LEU A 70 -0.74 17.64 13.37
N GLY A 71 -1.78 16.85 13.66
CA GLY A 71 -3.16 17.24 13.40
C GLY A 71 -3.57 18.52 14.12
N GLN A 72 -3.18 18.67 15.39
CA GLN A 72 -3.41 19.92 16.15
C GLN A 72 -2.66 21.10 15.52
N TRP A 73 -1.39 20.91 15.12
CA TRP A 73 -0.61 21.95 14.47
C TRP A 73 -1.25 22.43 13.16
N ILE A 74 -1.70 21.49 12.31
CA ILE A 74 -2.32 21.80 11.02
C ILE A 74 -3.67 22.50 11.23
N ALA A 75 -4.48 22.08 12.19
CA ALA A 75 -5.75 22.72 12.50
C ALA A 75 -5.58 24.20 12.92
N ASP A 76 -4.55 24.50 13.71
CA ASP A 76 -4.23 25.87 14.15
C ASP A 76 -3.51 26.69 13.06
N ASN A 77 -2.82 26.02 12.13
CA ASN A 77 -1.99 26.65 11.10
C ASN A 77 -2.28 26.09 9.70
N PRO A 78 -3.52 26.11 9.18
CA PRO A 78 -3.89 25.41 7.94
C PRO A 78 -3.15 25.94 6.71
N ALA A 79 -2.65 27.18 6.75
CA ALA A 79 -1.80 27.74 5.71
C ALA A 79 -0.44 27.02 5.55
N CYS A 80 0.01 26.23 6.54
CA CYS A 80 1.21 25.40 6.42
C CYS A 80 1.11 24.34 5.33
N LEU A 81 -0.10 24.00 4.87
CA LEU A 81 -0.34 23.02 3.81
C LEU A 81 0.00 23.54 2.42
N GLY A 82 0.11 24.87 2.23
CA GLY A 82 0.11 25.49 0.90
C GLY A 82 -1.30 25.87 0.48
N ALA A 83 -1.45 26.95 -0.30
CA ALA A 83 -2.76 27.56 -0.54
C ALA A 83 -3.72 26.60 -1.26
N LYS A 84 -3.23 25.96 -2.33
CA LYS A 84 -4.02 25.01 -3.12
C LYS A 84 -4.46 23.80 -2.31
N VAL A 85 -3.52 23.14 -1.61
CA VAL A 85 -3.82 21.96 -0.78
C VAL A 85 -4.84 22.28 0.29
N LYS A 86 -4.64 23.41 0.99
CA LYS A 86 -5.57 23.89 2.01
C LYS A 86 -6.97 24.11 1.45
N ASP A 87 -7.10 24.75 0.29
CA ASP A 87 -8.42 25.05 -0.30
C ASP A 87 -9.09 23.78 -0.85
N THR A 88 -8.35 22.90 -1.52
CA THR A 88 -8.88 21.65 -2.10
C THR A 88 -9.30 20.63 -1.06
N PHE A 89 -8.52 20.49 0.02
CA PHE A 89 -8.73 19.49 1.08
C PHE A 89 -9.21 20.10 2.40
N GLN A 90 -9.78 21.31 2.35
CA GLN A 90 -10.47 21.96 3.46
C GLN A 90 -9.62 22.07 4.74
N GLY A 91 -8.34 22.41 4.57
CA GLY A 91 -7.38 22.56 5.67
C GLY A 91 -6.90 21.24 6.30
N GLN A 92 -7.10 20.10 5.63
CA GLN A 92 -6.62 18.80 6.09
C GLN A 92 -5.41 18.32 5.26
N LEU A 93 -4.53 17.53 5.90
CA LEU A 93 -3.49 16.80 5.17
C LEU A 93 -4.16 15.69 4.33
N PRO A 94 -3.99 15.67 3.00
CA PRO A 94 -4.78 14.79 2.12
C PRO A 94 -4.33 13.32 2.12
N PHE A 95 -3.17 13.03 2.71
CA PHE A 95 -2.58 11.71 2.67
C PHE A 95 -2.14 11.21 4.05
N LEU A 96 -2.04 9.89 4.16
CA LEU A 96 -1.35 9.18 5.23
C LEU A 96 -0.14 8.47 4.62
N PHE A 97 1.04 8.77 5.14
CA PHE A 97 2.30 8.17 4.70
C PHE A 97 2.71 7.06 5.67
N LYS A 98 3.21 5.94 5.17
CA LYS A 98 3.53 4.77 5.99
C LYS A 98 4.78 4.02 5.54
N VAL A 99 5.29 3.21 6.44
CA VAL A 99 6.11 2.03 6.11
C VAL A 99 5.34 0.79 6.56
N LEU A 100 5.25 -0.21 5.69
CA LEU A 100 4.67 -1.51 5.98
C LEU A 100 5.77 -2.55 6.04
N SER A 101 5.63 -3.51 6.97
CA SER A 101 6.52 -4.66 7.07
C SER A 101 5.71 -5.95 7.13
N VAL A 102 5.48 -6.54 5.95
CA VAL A 102 4.49 -7.60 5.73
C VAL A 102 5.14 -8.98 5.89
N ASN A 103 4.59 -9.78 6.81
CA ASN A 103 5.01 -11.17 7.05
C ASN A 103 4.00 -12.19 6.50
N THR A 104 2.71 -11.95 6.75
CA THR A 104 1.61 -12.76 6.20
C THR A 104 0.73 -11.92 5.30
N ALA A 105 0.03 -12.56 4.36
CA ALA A 105 -0.81 -11.86 3.40
C ALA A 105 -1.87 -11.01 4.11
N LEU A 106 -2.07 -9.78 3.63
CA LEU A 106 -3.19 -8.94 3.99
C LEU A 106 -4.45 -9.41 3.26
N SER A 107 -5.60 -8.88 3.67
CA SER A 107 -6.87 -9.17 3.01
C SER A 107 -6.84 -8.80 1.54
N VAL A 108 -7.42 -9.64 0.69
CA VAL A 108 -7.78 -9.24 -0.66
C VAL A 108 -8.84 -8.17 -0.54
N GLN A 109 -8.61 -7.02 -1.17
CA GLN A 109 -9.45 -5.84 -0.98
C GLN A 109 -9.51 -4.97 -2.23
N ALA A 110 -10.52 -4.10 -2.28
CA ALA A 110 -10.63 -3.01 -3.23
C ALA A 110 -11.23 -1.78 -2.52
N HIS A 111 -10.96 -0.61 -3.09
CA HIS A 111 -11.42 0.66 -2.53
C HIS A 111 -12.44 1.32 -3.46
N PRO A 112 -13.58 1.81 -2.95
CA PRO A 112 -14.57 2.47 -3.79
C PRO A 112 -14.02 3.78 -4.35
N ASN A 113 -14.48 4.13 -5.55
CA ASN A 113 -14.32 5.50 -6.04
C ASN A 113 -15.11 6.48 -5.15
N LYS A 114 -14.84 7.78 -5.31
CA LYS A 114 -15.39 8.82 -4.43
C LYS A 114 -16.92 8.87 -4.44
N GLU A 115 -17.55 8.63 -5.59
CA GLU A 115 -19.01 8.60 -5.71
C GLU A 115 -19.61 7.42 -4.94
N LEU A 116 -19.06 6.22 -5.10
CA LEU A 116 -19.53 5.03 -4.42
C LEU A 116 -19.24 5.09 -2.92
N ALA A 117 -18.08 5.61 -2.51
CA ALA A 117 -17.72 5.82 -1.11
C ALA A 117 -18.77 6.67 -0.38
N ALA A 118 -19.19 7.79 -0.97
CA ALA A 118 -20.22 8.65 -0.42
C ALA A 118 -21.59 7.93 -0.28
N LYS A 119 -21.96 7.12 -1.28
CA LYS A 119 -23.21 6.33 -1.23
C LYS A 119 -23.14 5.26 -0.14
N LEU A 120 -22.04 4.52 -0.05
CA LEU A 120 -21.84 3.46 0.93
C LEU A 120 -21.78 4.01 2.35
N HIS A 121 -21.08 5.13 2.57
CA HIS A 121 -21.06 5.80 3.87
C HIS A 121 -22.44 6.25 4.34
N ALA A 122 -23.24 6.80 3.42
CA ALA A 122 -24.61 7.23 3.74
C ALA A 122 -25.54 6.05 4.08
N GLN A 123 -25.31 4.87 3.50
CA GLN A 123 -26.18 3.69 3.67
C GLN A 123 -25.73 2.76 4.81
N PHE A 124 -24.42 2.57 4.98
CA PHE A 124 -23.81 1.59 5.90
C PHE A 124 -22.58 2.19 6.61
N PRO A 125 -22.73 3.28 7.38
CA PRO A 125 -21.62 4.01 8.01
C PRO A 125 -20.78 3.16 8.98
N GLU A 126 -21.33 2.07 9.52
CA GLU A 126 -20.62 1.11 10.37
C GLU A 126 -19.58 0.27 9.61
N HIS A 127 -19.73 0.14 8.30
CA HIS A 127 -18.84 -0.60 7.42
C HIS A 127 -17.97 0.32 6.56
N TYR A 128 -18.49 1.50 6.24
CA TYR A 128 -17.83 2.52 5.42
C TYR A 128 -17.77 3.83 6.22
N PRO A 129 -16.70 4.05 7.01
CA PRO A 129 -16.67 5.09 8.04
C PRO A 129 -16.54 6.52 7.51
N ASP A 130 -16.24 6.71 6.22
CA ASP A 130 -16.07 8.02 5.60
C ASP A 130 -16.57 8.03 4.15
N ALA A 131 -16.79 9.22 3.59
CA ALA A 131 -17.28 9.40 2.22
C ALA A 131 -16.16 9.52 1.17
N ASN A 132 -14.90 9.23 1.53
CA ASN A 132 -13.76 9.48 0.67
C ASN A 132 -13.32 8.22 -0.10
N HIS A 133 -12.66 8.44 -1.23
CA HIS A 133 -11.95 7.37 -1.93
C HIS A 133 -10.66 7.01 -1.20
N LYS A 134 -10.02 5.91 -1.61
CA LYS A 134 -8.75 5.46 -1.03
C LYS A 134 -7.79 4.95 -2.12
N PRO A 135 -7.29 5.81 -3.02
CA PRO A 135 -6.14 5.47 -3.83
C PRO A 135 -4.93 5.24 -2.93
N GLU A 136 -4.11 4.25 -3.29
CA GLU A 136 -2.91 3.89 -2.53
C GLU A 136 -1.73 3.66 -3.48
N MET A 137 -0.51 3.78 -2.98
CA MET A 137 0.69 3.45 -3.72
C MET A 137 1.71 2.83 -2.78
N ALA A 138 2.32 1.72 -3.20
CA ALA A 138 3.40 1.05 -2.49
C ALA A 138 4.70 1.11 -3.31
N ILE A 139 5.81 1.40 -2.65
CA ILE A 139 7.16 1.39 -3.22
C ILE A 139 8.01 0.43 -2.41
N ALA A 140 8.57 -0.58 -3.06
CA ALA A 140 9.32 -1.64 -2.42
C ALA A 140 10.61 -1.11 -1.74
N LEU A 141 10.83 -1.52 -0.48
CA LEU A 141 12.10 -1.34 0.24
C LEU A 141 12.95 -2.61 0.21
N THR A 142 12.29 -3.76 0.20
CA THR A 142 12.86 -5.09 -0.06
C THR A 142 12.12 -5.71 -1.25
N PRO A 143 12.54 -6.87 -1.79
CA PRO A 143 11.67 -7.64 -2.66
C PRO A 143 10.27 -7.77 -2.03
N PHE A 144 9.26 -7.33 -2.77
CA PHE A 144 7.89 -7.16 -2.27
C PHE A 144 6.92 -7.90 -3.17
N GLU A 145 6.11 -8.77 -2.59
CA GLU A 145 5.12 -9.58 -3.30
C GLU A 145 3.71 -9.06 -3.00
N GLY A 146 2.91 -8.88 -4.05
CA GLY A 146 1.52 -8.48 -3.95
C GLY A 146 0.66 -9.13 -5.04
N MET A 147 -0.66 -9.13 -4.83
CA MET A 147 -1.63 -9.34 -5.89
C MET A 147 -2.19 -7.98 -6.32
N CYS A 148 -2.32 -7.73 -7.62
CA CYS A 148 -2.90 -6.48 -8.11
C CYS A 148 -3.61 -6.67 -9.46
N GLY A 149 -4.93 -6.47 -9.45
CA GLY A 149 -5.73 -6.46 -10.65
C GLY A 149 -5.93 -7.82 -11.30
N PHE A 150 -6.91 -7.88 -12.20
CA PHE A 150 -7.20 -9.10 -12.94
C PHE A 150 -6.09 -9.42 -13.95
N ARG A 151 -5.72 -10.70 -14.02
CA ARG A 151 -4.75 -11.25 -14.98
C ARG A 151 -5.29 -11.21 -16.40
N PRO A 152 -4.44 -11.35 -17.44
CA PRO A 152 -4.90 -11.63 -18.80
C PRO A 152 -5.88 -12.81 -18.80
N VAL A 153 -6.95 -12.69 -19.59
CA VAL A 153 -8.05 -13.66 -19.58
C VAL A 153 -7.57 -15.06 -19.97
N GLU A 154 -6.58 -15.15 -20.84
CA GLU A 154 -5.96 -16.39 -21.30
C GLU A 154 -5.31 -17.14 -20.14
N GLU A 155 -4.71 -16.43 -19.19
CA GLU A 155 -4.10 -17.03 -18.01
C GLU A 155 -5.17 -17.53 -17.02
N ILE A 156 -6.29 -16.82 -16.90
CA ILE A 156 -7.44 -17.24 -16.08
C ILE A 156 -8.09 -18.49 -16.70
N VAL A 157 -8.28 -18.51 -18.02
CA VAL A 157 -8.79 -19.66 -18.76
C VAL A 157 -7.88 -20.88 -18.60
N SER A 158 -6.56 -20.70 -18.68
CA SER A 158 -5.60 -21.77 -18.43
C SER A 158 -5.78 -22.39 -17.03
N PHE A 159 -6.01 -21.58 -16.01
CA PHE A 159 -6.33 -22.11 -14.68
C PHE A 159 -7.68 -22.82 -14.62
N LEU A 160 -8.72 -22.32 -15.30
CA LEU A 160 -10.01 -23.02 -15.38
C LEU A 160 -9.92 -24.37 -16.09
N GLN A 161 -8.93 -24.57 -16.95
CA GLN A 161 -8.68 -25.85 -17.62
C GLN A 161 -7.83 -26.79 -16.76
N ASN A 162 -6.87 -26.27 -16.01
CA ASN A 162 -5.87 -27.06 -15.29
C ASN A 162 -6.17 -27.24 -13.79
N VAL A 163 -7.14 -26.51 -13.23
CA VAL A 163 -7.52 -26.56 -11.82
C VAL A 163 -9.00 -26.98 -11.70
N PRO A 164 -9.30 -28.30 -11.65
CA PRO A 164 -10.67 -28.81 -11.62
C PRO A 164 -11.50 -28.27 -10.45
N GLU A 165 -10.87 -28.05 -9.29
CA GLU A 165 -11.54 -27.55 -8.08
C GLU A 165 -12.00 -26.09 -8.25
N LEU A 166 -11.20 -25.28 -8.97
CA LEU A 166 -11.61 -23.94 -9.37
C LEU A 166 -12.77 -24.02 -10.38
N ARG A 167 -12.64 -24.87 -11.41
CA ARG A 167 -13.70 -25.04 -12.43
C ARG A 167 -15.03 -25.48 -11.81
N ALA A 168 -14.99 -26.34 -10.79
CA ALA A 168 -16.17 -26.78 -10.06
C ALA A 168 -16.90 -25.62 -9.35
N LEU A 169 -16.16 -24.63 -8.82
CA LEU A 169 -16.74 -23.44 -8.19
C LEU A 169 -17.36 -22.48 -9.22
N ILE A 170 -16.70 -22.32 -10.36
CA ILE A 170 -17.17 -21.44 -11.43
C ILE A 170 -18.36 -22.05 -12.18
N GLY A 171 -18.34 -23.37 -12.36
CA GLY A 171 -19.32 -24.14 -13.12
C GLY A 171 -19.14 -24.01 -14.64
N GLU A 172 -19.41 -25.12 -15.34
CA GLU A 172 -19.12 -25.29 -16.78
C GLU A 172 -19.62 -24.14 -17.66
N VAL A 173 -20.87 -23.72 -17.49
CA VAL A 173 -21.48 -22.66 -18.33
C VAL A 173 -20.70 -21.34 -18.24
N ALA A 174 -20.26 -20.94 -17.05
CA ALA A 174 -19.53 -19.68 -16.87
C ALA A 174 -18.08 -19.81 -17.35
N ALA A 175 -17.45 -20.97 -17.11
CA ALA A 175 -16.11 -21.26 -17.61
C ALA A 175 -16.06 -21.25 -19.15
N GLU A 176 -16.98 -21.96 -19.81
CA GLU A 176 -17.12 -21.97 -21.28
C GLU A 176 -17.43 -20.58 -21.84
N GLN A 177 -18.22 -19.77 -21.14
CA GLN A 177 -18.50 -18.40 -21.56
C GLN A 177 -17.22 -17.54 -21.57
N LEU A 178 -16.36 -17.68 -20.55
CA LEU A 178 -15.08 -16.97 -20.51
C LEU A 178 -14.11 -17.49 -21.57
N GLU A 179 -14.04 -18.81 -21.77
CA GLU A 179 -13.22 -19.46 -22.82
C GLU A 179 -13.57 -19.01 -24.24
N ARG A 180 -14.86 -18.77 -24.50
CA ARG A 180 -15.35 -18.27 -25.80
C ARG A 180 -15.21 -16.76 -25.95
N SER A 181 -14.96 -16.03 -24.87
CA SER A 181 -14.77 -14.58 -24.92
C SER A 181 -13.36 -14.29 -25.47
N GLY A 182 -13.29 -13.95 -26.76
CA GLY A 182 -12.02 -13.56 -27.38
C GLY A 182 -11.55 -12.19 -26.89
N SER A 183 -10.23 -11.98 -26.91
CA SER A 183 -9.58 -10.70 -26.56
C SER A 183 -10.10 -9.49 -27.35
N ASP A 184 -10.70 -9.73 -28.52
CA ASP A 184 -11.23 -8.71 -29.44
C ASP A 184 -12.58 -8.10 -28.99
N ASP A 185 -13.21 -8.65 -27.94
CA ASP A 185 -14.39 -8.05 -27.28
C ASP A 185 -14.13 -7.75 -25.79
N PRO A 186 -13.49 -6.61 -25.47
CA PRO A 186 -13.18 -6.25 -24.09
C PRO A 186 -14.42 -6.18 -23.18
N ARG A 187 -15.59 -5.79 -23.71
CA ARG A 187 -16.83 -5.72 -22.93
C ARG A 187 -17.37 -7.11 -22.62
N GLY A 188 -17.36 -8.00 -23.61
CA GLY A 188 -17.72 -9.41 -23.44
C GLY A 188 -16.83 -10.11 -22.41
N VAL A 189 -15.51 -9.92 -22.51
CA VAL A 189 -14.52 -10.44 -21.56
C VAL A 189 -14.79 -9.93 -20.15
N SER A 190 -14.98 -8.62 -19.98
CA SER A 190 -15.25 -8.01 -18.67
C SER A 190 -16.54 -8.57 -18.04
N ALA A 191 -17.60 -8.74 -18.83
CA ALA A 191 -18.86 -9.31 -18.36
C ALA A 191 -18.71 -10.80 -17.97
N ALA A 192 -18.05 -11.61 -18.79
CA ALA A 192 -17.82 -13.03 -18.51
C ALA A 192 -16.91 -13.23 -17.28
N LEU A 193 -15.88 -12.41 -17.13
CA LEU A 193 -14.98 -12.41 -15.98
C LEU A 193 -15.73 -12.05 -14.70
N ARG A 194 -16.60 -11.03 -14.76
CA ARG A 194 -17.49 -10.66 -13.66
C ARG A 194 -18.39 -11.81 -13.25
N VAL A 195 -18.98 -12.53 -14.19
CA VAL A 195 -19.79 -13.73 -13.89
C VAL A 195 -18.97 -14.77 -13.15
N CYS A 196 -17.77 -15.11 -13.64
CA CYS A 196 -16.90 -16.09 -13.00
C CYS A 196 -16.53 -15.67 -11.57
N PHE A 197 -16.01 -14.46 -11.40
CA PHE A 197 -15.61 -13.96 -10.08
C PHE A 197 -16.81 -13.88 -9.11
N THR A 198 -17.98 -13.49 -9.60
CA THR A 198 -19.21 -13.45 -8.79
C THR A 198 -19.62 -14.86 -8.32
N ARG A 199 -19.49 -15.88 -9.19
CA ARG A 199 -19.81 -17.27 -8.81
C ARG A 199 -18.84 -17.81 -7.77
N LEU A 200 -17.54 -17.49 -7.89
CA LEU A 200 -16.58 -17.77 -6.83
C LEU A 200 -17.06 -17.12 -5.52
N MET A 201 -17.21 -15.80 -5.49
CA MET A 201 -17.50 -15.06 -4.25
C MET A 201 -18.86 -15.39 -3.61
N LYS A 202 -19.83 -15.88 -4.39
CA LYS A 202 -21.15 -16.34 -3.90
C LYS A 202 -21.20 -17.83 -3.58
N SER A 203 -20.10 -18.57 -3.75
CA SER A 203 -20.05 -20.00 -3.45
C SER A 203 -20.36 -20.27 -1.97
N GLU A 204 -21.14 -21.32 -1.71
CA GLU A 204 -21.49 -21.70 -0.35
C GLU A 204 -20.23 -22.10 0.44
N LYS A 205 -20.15 -21.68 1.71
CA LYS A 205 -18.97 -21.89 2.56
C LYS A 205 -18.53 -23.34 2.61
N LYS A 206 -19.45 -24.27 2.82
CA LYS A 206 -19.11 -25.69 2.86
C LYS A 206 -18.50 -26.14 1.53
N PHE A 207 -19.11 -25.74 0.42
CA PHE A 207 -18.69 -26.16 -0.90
C PHE A 207 -17.29 -25.66 -1.27
N PHE A 208 -17.00 -24.37 -1.09
CA PHE A 208 -15.67 -23.86 -1.44
C PHE A 208 -14.56 -24.36 -0.51
N VAL A 209 -14.86 -24.61 0.77
CA VAL A 209 -13.90 -25.22 1.70
C VAL A 209 -13.58 -26.65 1.28
N ASP A 210 -14.59 -27.43 0.90
CA ASP A 210 -14.40 -28.81 0.41
C ASP A 210 -13.53 -28.80 -0.87
N GLN A 211 -13.79 -27.89 -1.82
CA GLN A 211 -12.97 -27.72 -3.04
C GLN A 211 -11.52 -27.28 -2.72
N LEU A 212 -11.34 -26.33 -1.79
CA LEU A 212 -10.00 -25.87 -1.39
C LEU A 212 -9.17 -26.99 -0.76
N ASN A 213 -9.78 -27.80 0.11
CA ASN A 213 -9.12 -28.94 0.74
C ASN A 213 -8.71 -30.00 -0.29
N MET A 214 -9.55 -30.27 -1.28
CA MET A 214 -9.23 -31.17 -2.40
C MET A 214 -8.03 -30.64 -3.19
N LEU A 215 -8.04 -29.35 -3.52
CA LEU A 215 -6.98 -28.69 -4.26
C LEU A 215 -5.65 -28.72 -3.50
N VAL A 216 -5.64 -28.30 -2.22
CA VAL A 216 -4.46 -28.33 -1.36
C VAL A 216 -3.89 -29.75 -1.25
N LYS A 217 -4.75 -30.76 -1.09
CA LYS A 217 -4.34 -32.16 -1.05
C LYS A 217 -3.68 -32.59 -2.37
N ARG A 218 -4.29 -32.28 -3.51
CA ARG A 218 -3.75 -32.61 -4.84
C ARG A 218 -2.38 -31.97 -5.05
N ILE A 219 -2.28 -30.65 -4.84
CA ILE A 219 -1.02 -29.91 -5.01
C ILE A 219 0.07 -30.42 -4.05
N SER A 220 -0.28 -30.71 -2.79
CA SER A 220 0.69 -31.25 -1.82
C SER A 220 1.22 -32.63 -2.23
N GLN A 221 0.36 -33.49 -2.80
CA GLN A 221 0.74 -34.81 -3.31
C GLN A 221 1.63 -34.67 -4.55
N GLU A 222 1.26 -33.82 -5.50
CA GLU A 222 2.06 -33.54 -6.70
C GLU A 222 3.46 -33.02 -6.33
N ALA A 223 3.54 -32.08 -5.38
CA ALA A 223 4.81 -31.55 -4.88
C ALA A 223 5.66 -32.63 -4.18
N ALA A 224 5.05 -33.48 -3.36
CA ALA A 224 5.75 -34.59 -2.70
C ALA A 224 6.28 -35.65 -3.68
N GLU A 225 5.63 -35.80 -4.84
CA GLU A 225 6.07 -36.65 -5.95
C GLU A 225 7.13 -35.98 -6.85
N GLY A 226 7.52 -34.73 -6.57
CA GLY A 226 8.49 -33.98 -7.35
C GLY A 226 7.96 -33.46 -8.70
N LYS A 227 6.63 -33.36 -8.85
CA LYS A 227 6.00 -32.77 -10.05
C LYS A 227 6.09 -31.24 -9.98
N ASP A 228 6.13 -30.61 -11.15
CA ASP A 228 6.04 -29.16 -11.28
C ASP A 228 4.60 -28.69 -11.00
N THR A 229 4.43 -27.90 -9.93
CA THR A 229 3.14 -27.33 -9.52
C THR A 229 2.98 -25.85 -9.87
N SER A 230 3.98 -25.27 -10.56
CA SER A 230 3.98 -23.85 -10.93
C SER A 230 2.78 -23.48 -11.80
N GLY A 231 2.37 -24.37 -12.72
CA GLY A 231 1.19 -24.21 -13.57
C GLY A 231 -0.15 -24.14 -12.82
N SER A 232 -0.18 -24.44 -11.52
CA SER A 232 -1.36 -24.30 -10.65
C SER A 232 -1.14 -23.28 -9.51
N ASN A 233 -0.07 -22.47 -9.56
CA ASN A 233 0.36 -21.59 -8.47
C ASN A 233 0.53 -22.34 -7.13
N GLY A 234 1.06 -23.57 -7.17
CA GLY A 234 1.06 -24.49 -6.02
C GLY A 234 1.69 -23.91 -4.75
N ASP A 235 2.91 -23.38 -4.84
CA ASP A 235 3.61 -22.80 -3.68
C ASP A 235 2.83 -21.64 -3.04
N LEU A 236 2.28 -20.75 -3.88
CA LEU A 236 1.49 -19.62 -3.40
C LEU A 236 0.20 -20.10 -2.73
N LEU A 237 -0.50 -21.06 -3.34
CA LEU A 237 -1.71 -21.65 -2.76
C LEU A 237 -1.42 -22.25 -1.38
N LEU A 238 -0.38 -23.09 -1.27
CA LEU A 238 -0.04 -23.76 -0.01
C LEU A 238 0.36 -22.74 1.06
N ARG A 239 1.09 -21.68 0.68
CA ARG A 239 1.45 -20.57 1.58
C ARG A 239 0.23 -19.79 2.07
N LEU A 240 -0.70 -19.43 1.19
CA LEU A 240 -1.91 -18.69 1.60
C LEU A 240 -2.84 -19.57 2.43
N HIS A 241 -2.98 -20.84 2.09
CA HIS A 241 -3.80 -21.77 2.86
C HIS A 241 -3.23 -22.02 4.27
N SER A 242 -1.90 -22.04 4.44
CA SER A 242 -1.30 -22.17 5.77
C SER A 242 -1.55 -20.94 6.65
N GLN A 243 -1.61 -19.75 6.05
CA GLN A 243 -1.93 -18.48 6.73
C GLN A 243 -3.44 -18.34 6.99
N TYR A 244 -4.28 -18.78 6.05
CA TYR A 244 -5.74 -18.65 6.06
C TYR A 244 -6.43 -19.97 5.68
N PRO A 245 -6.43 -20.98 6.57
CA PRO A 245 -7.03 -22.28 6.27
C PRO A 245 -8.52 -22.16 5.95
N GLY A 246 -8.95 -22.73 4.82
CA GLY A 246 -10.35 -22.71 4.42
C GLY A 246 -10.88 -21.33 3.97
N ASP A 247 -10.03 -20.36 3.65
CA ASP A 247 -10.46 -19.03 3.19
C ASP A 247 -10.62 -18.97 1.66
N ILE A 248 -11.73 -18.38 1.20
CA ILE A 248 -12.05 -18.23 -0.23
C ILE A 248 -11.02 -17.40 -1.01
N GLY A 249 -10.30 -16.50 -0.31
CA GLY A 249 -9.21 -15.70 -0.85
C GLY A 249 -8.07 -16.53 -1.43
N CYS A 250 -7.92 -17.80 -1.03
CA CYS A 250 -6.93 -18.70 -1.64
C CYS A 250 -7.20 -18.93 -3.13
N PHE A 251 -8.45 -18.84 -3.60
CA PHE A 251 -8.79 -18.97 -5.01
C PHE A 251 -8.58 -17.67 -5.82
N THR A 252 -8.40 -16.51 -5.18
CA THR A 252 -8.23 -15.25 -5.93
C THR A 252 -6.89 -15.20 -6.67
N ILE A 253 -5.91 -16.04 -6.29
CA ILE A 253 -4.63 -16.18 -7.00
C ILE A 253 -4.80 -16.63 -8.46
N TYR A 254 -5.96 -17.21 -8.80
CA TYR A 254 -6.28 -17.64 -10.16
C TYR A 254 -6.89 -16.52 -11.01
N PHE A 255 -7.33 -15.43 -10.37
CA PHE A 255 -7.93 -14.27 -11.02
C PHE A 255 -7.01 -13.05 -11.02
N LEU A 256 -6.14 -12.91 -10.01
CA LEU A 256 -5.34 -11.71 -9.77
C LEU A 256 -3.87 -11.88 -10.15
N ASN A 257 -3.24 -10.85 -10.72
CA ASN A 257 -1.82 -10.89 -11.05
C ASN A 257 -1.00 -11.00 -9.77
N LEU A 258 -0.12 -11.99 -9.69
CA LEU A 258 1.00 -11.96 -8.76
C LEU A 258 2.05 -10.99 -9.31
N VAL A 259 2.32 -9.92 -8.56
CA VAL A 259 3.33 -8.91 -8.86
C VAL A 259 4.45 -9.04 -7.86
N ARG A 260 5.69 -9.02 -8.37
CA ARG A 260 6.90 -8.96 -7.56
C ARG A 260 7.62 -7.67 -7.92
N LEU A 261 7.90 -6.86 -6.91
CA LEU A 261 8.62 -5.60 -7.03
C LEU A 261 10.02 -5.77 -6.47
N GLU A 262 11.01 -5.31 -7.22
CA GLU A 262 12.35 -5.05 -6.70
C GLU A 262 12.39 -3.73 -5.94
N PRO A 263 13.36 -3.52 -5.01
CA PRO A 263 13.50 -2.27 -4.28
C PRO A 263 13.50 -1.04 -5.21
N GLY A 264 12.62 -0.07 -4.92
CA GLY A 264 12.40 1.12 -5.74
C GLY A 264 11.33 0.97 -6.83
N GLU A 265 10.88 -0.23 -7.17
CA GLU A 265 9.70 -0.41 -8.01
C GLU A 265 8.42 -0.16 -7.20
N ALA A 266 7.35 0.23 -7.89
CA ALA A 266 6.11 0.67 -7.28
C ALA A 266 4.86 0.02 -7.86
N LEU A 267 3.79 0.00 -7.08
CA LEU A 267 2.42 -0.33 -7.48
C LEU A 267 1.52 0.85 -7.14
N PHE A 268 0.67 1.25 -8.08
CA PHE A 268 -0.46 2.14 -7.81
C PHE A 268 -1.75 1.34 -7.76
N LEU A 269 -2.53 1.56 -6.71
CA LEU A 269 -3.79 0.88 -6.43
C LEU A 269 -4.93 1.89 -6.62
N GLY A 270 -5.49 1.87 -7.83
CA GLY A 270 -6.63 2.70 -8.18
C GLY A 270 -7.92 2.24 -7.51
N ALA A 271 -8.94 3.10 -7.58
CA ALA A 271 -10.28 2.73 -7.15
C ALA A 271 -10.78 1.50 -7.93
N ASN A 272 -11.55 0.65 -7.25
CA ASN A 272 -12.19 -0.55 -7.80
C ASN A 272 -11.23 -1.62 -8.35
N GLU A 273 -9.93 -1.52 -8.05
CA GLU A 273 -8.92 -2.51 -8.41
C GLU A 273 -8.70 -3.48 -7.24
N PRO A 274 -8.90 -4.80 -7.43
CA PRO A 274 -8.67 -5.78 -6.36
C PRO A 274 -7.18 -6.04 -6.15
N HIS A 275 -6.72 -6.05 -4.91
CA HIS A 275 -5.31 -6.23 -4.57
C HIS A 275 -5.11 -6.82 -3.17
N ALA A 276 -3.90 -7.31 -2.88
CA ALA A 276 -3.47 -7.76 -1.56
C ALA A 276 -1.94 -7.71 -1.45
N TYR A 277 -1.39 -7.27 -0.32
CA TYR A 277 0.05 -7.41 -0.07
C TYR A 277 0.33 -8.76 0.57
N LEU A 278 1.36 -9.47 0.08
CA LEU A 278 1.64 -10.84 0.48
C LEU A 278 2.83 -10.96 1.41
N HIS A 279 3.94 -10.28 1.08
CA HIS A 279 5.19 -10.37 1.82
C HIS A 279 6.17 -9.26 1.40
N GLY A 280 6.98 -8.76 2.33
CA GLY A 280 8.05 -7.80 2.08
C GLY A 280 7.83 -6.46 2.79
N ASP A 281 8.79 -5.55 2.65
CA ASP A 281 8.74 -4.21 3.25
C ASP A 281 8.55 -3.16 2.15
N CYS A 282 7.69 -2.17 2.39
CA CYS A 282 7.45 -1.09 1.45
C CYS A 282 7.19 0.24 2.17
N VAL A 283 7.42 1.32 1.44
CA VAL A 283 6.84 2.62 1.73
C VAL A 283 5.44 2.63 1.11
N GLU A 284 4.43 3.08 1.85
CA GLU A 284 3.07 3.23 1.35
C GLU A 284 2.60 4.68 1.52
N ILE A 285 1.80 5.17 0.58
CA ILE A 285 1.00 6.38 0.77
C ILE A 285 -0.42 6.11 0.31
N MET A 286 -1.37 6.77 0.95
CA MET A 286 -2.78 6.64 0.62
C MET A 286 -3.52 7.94 0.90
N ALA A 287 -4.65 8.16 0.21
CA ALA A 287 -5.59 9.20 0.63
C ALA A 287 -6.15 8.87 2.02
N CYS A 288 -6.55 9.89 2.77
CA CYS A 288 -7.16 9.71 4.09
C CYS A 288 -8.57 9.10 3.98
N SER A 289 -8.68 7.77 4.07
CA SER A 289 -9.92 7.00 4.12
C SER A 289 -9.69 5.63 4.77
N ASP A 290 -10.71 5.09 5.40
CA ASP A 290 -10.74 3.74 5.99
C ASP A 290 -11.67 2.78 5.22
N ASN A 291 -12.26 3.22 4.12
CA ASN A 291 -13.14 2.41 3.27
C ASN A 291 -12.41 1.23 2.62
N THR A 292 -12.86 0.00 2.93
CA THR A 292 -12.22 -1.22 2.42
C THR A 292 -13.28 -2.29 2.16
N VAL A 293 -13.45 -2.69 0.90
CA VAL A 293 -14.29 -3.83 0.51
C VAL A 293 -13.41 -5.06 0.36
N ARG A 294 -13.64 -6.10 1.17
CA ARG A 294 -12.78 -7.29 1.21
C ARG A 294 -13.32 -8.41 0.32
N ALA A 295 -12.42 -9.29 -0.12
CA ALA A 295 -12.69 -10.44 -0.97
C ALA A 295 -12.10 -11.77 -0.46
N GLY A 296 -11.47 -11.77 0.72
CA GLY A 296 -10.87 -12.97 1.32
C GLY A 296 -9.56 -12.68 2.02
N LEU A 297 -8.88 -13.73 2.47
CA LEU A 297 -7.68 -13.68 3.32
C LEU A 297 -7.93 -12.83 4.56
N THR A 298 -9.09 -13.01 5.20
CA THR A 298 -9.52 -12.14 6.29
C THR A 298 -10.57 -12.79 7.17
N PRO A 299 -10.51 -12.60 8.50
CA PRO A 299 -11.61 -12.94 9.40
C PRO A 299 -12.70 -11.86 9.45
N LYS A 300 -12.49 -10.71 8.79
CA LYS A 300 -13.39 -9.54 8.85
C LYS A 300 -14.57 -9.69 7.89
N PHE A 301 -15.53 -8.77 8.02
CA PHE A 301 -16.70 -8.68 7.14
C PHE A 301 -16.30 -8.57 5.65
N ILE A 302 -17.03 -9.31 4.80
CA ILE A 302 -16.89 -9.37 3.34
C ILE A 302 -18.25 -8.98 2.74
N ASP A 303 -18.31 -7.82 2.09
CA ASP A 303 -19.47 -7.35 1.35
C ASP A 303 -19.42 -7.86 -0.09
N VAL A 304 -19.87 -9.10 -0.31
CA VAL A 304 -19.80 -9.78 -1.61
C VAL A 304 -20.57 -9.02 -2.69
N LEU A 305 -21.71 -8.41 -2.35
CA LEU A 305 -22.54 -7.71 -3.33
C LEU A 305 -21.84 -6.46 -3.83
N THR A 306 -21.43 -5.57 -2.92
CA THR A 306 -20.69 -4.35 -3.28
C THR A 306 -19.40 -4.70 -4.02
N LEU A 307 -18.66 -5.71 -3.54
CA LEU A 307 -17.43 -6.18 -4.19
C LEU A 307 -17.68 -6.55 -5.66
N CYS A 308 -18.60 -7.47 -5.94
CA CYS A 308 -18.80 -7.96 -7.31
C CYS A 308 -19.43 -6.91 -8.25
N GLU A 309 -20.02 -5.84 -7.70
CA GLU A 309 -20.56 -4.74 -8.48
C GLU A 309 -19.54 -3.65 -8.78
N MET A 310 -18.65 -3.36 -7.83
CA MET A 310 -17.75 -2.21 -7.94
C MET A 310 -16.51 -2.46 -8.79
N LEU A 311 -15.99 -3.70 -8.83
CA LEU A 311 -14.70 -3.99 -9.46
C LEU A 311 -14.71 -3.66 -10.95
N ASN A 312 -13.57 -3.20 -11.48
CA ASN A 312 -13.49 -2.75 -12.88
C ASN A 312 -13.45 -3.86 -13.93
N TYR A 313 -13.15 -5.11 -13.54
CA TYR A 313 -13.02 -6.27 -14.43
C TYR A 313 -12.24 -5.99 -15.72
N THR A 314 -11.12 -5.27 -15.58
CA THR A 314 -10.23 -4.90 -16.68
C THR A 314 -8.95 -5.74 -16.62
N PRO A 315 -8.90 -6.89 -17.32
CA PRO A 315 -7.73 -7.77 -17.31
C PRO A 315 -6.54 -7.10 -17.97
N ALA A 316 -5.36 -7.24 -17.38
CA ALA A 316 -4.12 -6.67 -17.91
C ALA A 316 -2.91 -7.49 -17.42
N PRO A 317 -1.79 -7.51 -18.17
CA PRO A 317 -0.58 -8.23 -17.76
C PRO A 317 0.02 -7.63 -16.49
N SER A 318 0.68 -8.47 -15.67
CA SER A 318 1.30 -8.04 -14.40
C SER A 318 2.30 -6.90 -14.58
N SER A 319 3.04 -6.85 -15.69
CA SER A 319 3.99 -5.77 -16.02
C SER A 319 3.32 -4.39 -16.13
N SER A 320 2.05 -4.33 -16.52
CA SER A 320 1.29 -3.07 -16.58
C SER A 320 0.90 -2.54 -15.20
N LYS A 321 1.05 -3.35 -14.15
CA LYS A 321 0.74 -2.95 -12.77
C LYS A 321 1.92 -2.25 -12.09
N ILE A 322 3.13 -2.41 -12.62
CA ILE A 322 4.32 -1.71 -12.12
C ILE A 322 4.21 -0.23 -12.51
N PHE A 323 4.14 0.63 -11.51
CA PHE A 323 4.07 2.07 -11.68
C PHE A 323 5.48 2.62 -11.93
N PRO A 324 5.72 3.34 -13.05
CA PRO A 324 7.05 3.82 -13.39
C PRO A 324 7.45 5.02 -12.51
N ALA A 325 8.73 5.06 -12.11
CA ALA A 325 9.32 6.25 -11.51
C ALA A 325 9.84 7.19 -12.62
N ALA A 326 9.55 8.49 -12.51
CA ALA A 326 10.10 9.50 -13.41
C ALA A 326 11.24 10.26 -12.74
N GLN A 327 12.44 10.31 -13.33
CA GLN A 327 13.51 11.14 -12.80
C GLN A 327 13.16 12.63 -12.98
N SER A 328 13.33 13.41 -11.91
CA SER A 328 13.07 14.85 -11.92
C SER A 328 14.00 15.57 -12.88
N GLN A 329 13.45 16.52 -13.64
CA GLN A 329 14.23 17.39 -14.53
C GLN A 329 14.99 18.49 -13.77
N LEU A 330 14.59 18.77 -12.53
CA LEU A 330 15.19 19.81 -11.70
C LEU A 330 16.30 19.27 -10.79
N ASP A 331 16.25 17.98 -10.48
CA ASP A 331 17.22 17.34 -9.59
C ASP A 331 17.43 15.86 -10.00
N PRO A 332 18.63 15.48 -10.48
CA PRO A 332 18.91 14.12 -10.92
C PRO A 332 18.88 13.09 -9.77
N HIS A 333 18.89 13.52 -8.51
CA HIS A 333 18.82 12.64 -7.34
C HIS A 333 17.39 12.32 -6.93
N VAL A 334 16.39 12.91 -7.59
CA VAL A 334 14.98 12.76 -7.24
C VAL A 334 14.24 11.94 -8.30
N TYR A 335 13.56 10.90 -7.84
CA TYR A 335 12.64 10.09 -8.63
C TYR A 335 11.22 10.29 -8.11
N LEU A 336 10.30 10.64 -9.02
CA LEU A 336 8.91 10.96 -8.73
C LEU A 336 8.02 9.76 -9.02
N TYR A 337 7.13 9.47 -8.06
CA TYR A 337 6.01 8.57 -8.22
C TYR A 337 4.74 9.40 -8.06
N ASP A 338 4.15 9.77 -9.20
CA ASP A 338 3.06 10.76 -9.28
C ASP A 338 1.82 10.12 -9.93
N PRO A 339 1.03 9.35 -9.16
CA PRO A 339 -0.16 8.71 -9.69
C PRO A 339 -1.22 9.75 -10.08
N PRO A 340 -2.20 9.38 -10.93
CA PRO A 340 -3.21 10.30 -11.46
C PRO A 340 -4.31 10.62 -10.42
N VAL A 341 -3.92 11.05 -9.22
CA VAL A 341 -4.78 11.46 -8.11
C VAL A 341 -4.27 12.76 -7.51
N PRO A 342 -5.15 13.66 -7.06
CA PRO A 342 -4.74 14.93 -6.48
C PRO A 342 -4.15 14.78 -5.07
N ASP A 343 -4.40 13.65 -4.41
CA ASP A 343 -4.18 13.46 -2.98
C ASP A 343 -2.68 13.45 -2.61
N PHE A 344 -1.82 12.88 -3.46
CA PHE A 344 -0.41 12.71 -3.11
C PHE A 344 0.53 12.43 -4.29
N THR A 345 1.82 12.66 -4.02
CA THR A 345 3.01 12.27 -4.78
C THR A 345 4.06 11.75 -3.78
N ILE A 346 4.88 10.76 -4.16
CA ILE A 346 6.09 10.41 -3.42
C ILE A 346 7.33 10.77 -4.23
N MET A 347 8.31 11.38 -3.58
CA MET A 347 9.67 11.56 -4.10
C MET A 347 10.63 10.61 -3.40
N ARG A 348 11.35 9.79 -4.16
CA ARG A 348 12.49 9.01 -3.67
C ARG A 348 13.77 9.78 -3.99
N ILE A 349 14.55 10.10 -2.96
CA ILE A 349 15.73 10.95 -3.07
C ILE A 349 16.97 10.13 -2.74
N GLU A 350 17.87 10.02 -3.70
CA GLU A 350 19.10 9.23 -3.62
C GLU A 350 20.34 10.12 -3.71
N ILE A 351 20.93 10.44 -2.57
CA ILE A 351 22.06 11.35 -2.47
C ILE A 351 23.36 10.53 -2.38
N PRO A 352 24.26 10.60 -3.38
CA PRO A 352 25.51 9.86 -3.36
C PRO A 352 26.50 10.40 -2.33
N THR A 353 27.47 9.57 -1.94
CA THR A 353 28.51 9.88 -0.94
C THR A 353 29.40 11.07 -1.29
N SER A 354 29.48 11.41 -2.58
CA SER A 354 30.23 12.56 -3.11
C SER A 354 29.61 13.90 -2.75
N ILE A 355 28.30 13.94 -2.45
CA ILE A 355 27.60 15.16 -2.06
C ILE A 355 27.67 15.33 -0.55
N LYS A 356 28.20 16.48 -0.11
CA LYS A 356 28.32 16.84 1.32
C LYS A 356 27.28 17.85 1.78
N LEU A 357 26.71 18.61 0.84
CA LEU A 357 25.66 19.58 1.09
C LEU A 357 24.57 19.36 0.05
N TYR A 358 23.34 19.12 0.50
CA TYR A 358 22.19 18.88 -0.37
C TYR A 358 21.00 19.73 0.09
N LEU A 359 20.26 20.31 -0.85
CA LEU A 359 19.10 21.13 -0.55
C LEU A 359 17.81 20.36 -0.83
N ILE A 360 17.03 20.11 0.22
CA ILE A 360 15.64 19.69 0.08
C ILE A 360 14.83 20.92 -0.31
N SER A 361 14.51 21.02 -1.60
CA SER A 361 13.84 22.19 -2.19
C SER A 361 12.47 22.48 -1.57
N ALA A 362 12.13 23.77 -1.50
CA ALA A 362 10.79 24.22 -1.14
C ALA A 362 9.77 23.81 -2.21
N MET A 363 8.53 23.58 -1.78
CA MET A 363 7.39 23.29 -2.65
C MET A 363 6.13 23.95 -2.07
N ASP A 364 5.16 24.32 -2.91
CA ASP A 364 3.88 24.87 -2.47
C ASP A 364 2.93 23.79 -1.91
N SER A 365 3.48 22.97 -1.01
CA SER A 365 2.81 21.84 -0.39
C SER A 365 3.52 21.48 0.92
N ALA A 366 2.75 21.17 1.97
CA ALA A 366 3.33 20.50 3.13
C ALA A 366 3.85 19.11 2.72
N SER A 367 4.89 18.65 3.41
CA SER A 367 5.47 17.34 3.13
C SER A 367 5.99 16.64 4.38
N ILE A 368 6.08 15.32 4.29
CA ILE A 368 6.69 14.47 5.32
C ILE A 368 7.92 13.82 4.70
N LEU A 369 9.07 14.00 5.34
CA LEU A 369 10.36 13.41 4.92
C LEU A 369 10.73 12.27 5.86
N LEU A 370 10.98 11.08 5.31
CA LEU A 370 11.46 9.90 6.01
C LEU A 370 12.89 9.58 5.56
N VAL A 371 13.78 9.36 6.52
CA VAL A 371 15.15 8.88 6.27
C VAL A 371 15.17 7.36 6.35
N ILE A 372 15.46 6.69 5.24
CA ILE A 372 15.64 5.22 5.20
C ILE A 372 17.11 4.86 5.43
N GLN A 373 18.05 5.63 4.87
CA GLN A 373 19.47 5.36 4.99
C GLN A 373 20.28 6.64 5.18
N GLY A 374 21.35 6.51 5.95
CA GLY A 374 22.38 7.53 6.14
C GLY A 374 22.10 8.52 7.26
N THR A 375 23.02 9.46 7.42
CA THR A 375 23.02 10.48 8.47
C THR A 375 23.35 11.87 7.91
N ALA A 376 22.67 12.89 8.44
CA ALA A 376 22.92 14.28 8.13
C ALA A 376 22.54 15.20 9.30
N VAL A 377 23.05 16.42 9.28
CA VAL A 377 22.52 17.51 10.09
C VAL A 377 21.70 18.42 9.19
N GLY A 378 20.42 18.58 9.48
CA GLY A 378 19.49 19.43 8.75
C GLY A 378 19.36 20.82 9.37
N THR A 379 19.43 21.87 8.55
CA THR A 379 19.17 23.25 8.96
C THR A 379 18.06 23.86 8.10
N SER A 380 17.26 24.73 8.71
CA SER A 380 16.20 25.48 8.02
C SER A 380 15.96 26.79 8.75
N THR A 381 15.62 27.86 8.02
CA THR A 381 15.18 29.13 8.61
C THR A 381 13.86 29.00 9.36
N ALA A 382 13.08 27.96 9.06
CA ALA A 382 11.83 27.62 9.72
C ALA A 382 11.98 26.52 10.78
N ALA A 383 13.21 26.07 11.06
CA ALA A 383 13.49 25.19 12.19
C ALA A 383 14.06 26.02 13.35
N ALA A 384 13.61 25.73 14.56
CA ALA A 384 14.09 26.47 15.73
C ALA A 384 15.49 26.02 16.21
N SER A 385 16.02 24.92 15.69
CA SER A 385 17.40 24.46 15.88
C SER A 385 17.83 23.53 14.76
N GLU A 386 19.12 23.21 14.69
CA GLU A 386 19.60 22.12 13.84
C GLU A 386 18.92 20.80 14.21
N MET A 387 18.69 19.95 13.22
CA MET A 387 18.03 18.65 13.38
C MET A 387 19.01 17.54 13.01
N SER A 388 19.32 16.65 13.95
CA SER A 388 20.07 15.43 13.64
C SER A 388 19.17 14.44 12.91
N LEU A 389 19.56 14.06 11.70
CA LEU A 389 18.82 13.12 10.86
C LEU A 389 19.62 11.84 10.73
N GLN A 390 18.93 10.73 10.95
CA GLN A 390 19.45 9.38 10.80
C GLN A 390 18.33 8.46 10.33
N ARG A 391 18.65 7.21 10.03
CA ARG A 391 17.64 6.20 9.71
C ARG A 391 16.49 6.21 10.72
N GLY A 392 15.26 6.26 10.23
CA GLY A 392 14.05 6.37 11.05
C GLY A 392 13.65 7.78 11.46
N SER A 393 14.47 8.80 11.18
CA SER A 393 14.06 10.20 11.38
C SER A 393 12.93 10.56 10.43
N VAL A 394 11.89 11.19 10.98
CA VAL A 394 10.74 11.71 10.24
C VAL A 394 10.62 13.21 10.53
N LEU A 395 10.49 14.02 9.48
CA LEU A 395 10.27 15.46 9.58
C LEU A 395 8.95 15.87 8.95
N PHE A 396 8.25 16.82 9.56
CA PHE A 396 7.26 17.63 8.88
C PHE A 396 7.92 18.88 8.30
N ILE A 397 7.55 19.24 7.07
CA ILE A 397 8.04 20.42 6.36
C ILE A 397 6.82 21.20 5.87
N SER A 398 6.61 22.41 6.39
CA SER A 398 5.55 23.30 5.91
C SER A 398 5.77 23.68 4.44
N ALA A 399 4.70 24.03 3.75
CA ALA A 399 4.76 24.56 2.40
C ALA A 399 5.70 25.77 2.33
N ASN A 400 6.42 25.85 1.22
CA ASN A 400 7.40 26.86 0.88
C ASN A 400 8.67 26.89 1.75
N GLU A 401 8.84 25.89 2.63
CA GLU A 401 10.07 25.72 3.43
C GLU A 401 11.04 24.72 2.80
N SER A 402 12.33 24.96 3.05
CA SER A 402 13.44 24.12 2.57
C SER A 402 14.33 23.66 3.73
N ILE A 403 15.13 22.62 3.48
CA ILE A 403 16.10 22.10 4.44
C ILE A 403 17.45 21.93 3.75
N SER A 404 18.51 22.51 4.32
CA SER A 404 19.87 22.22 3.93
C SER A 404 20.39 21.03 4.73
N LEU A 405 20.85 19.99 4.06
CA LEU A 405 21.38 18.78 4.65
C LEU A 405 22.90 18.79 4.55
N HIS A 406 23.58 18.76 5.70
CA HIS A 406 25.01 18.53 5.80
C HIS A 406 25.26 17.03 6.03
N LEU A 407 25.69 16.33 4.98
CA LEU A 407 25.81 14.87 4.98
C LEU A 407 27.10 14.43 5.67
N SER A 408 26.95 13.48 6.59
CA SER A 408 28.05 12.77 7.23
C SER A 408 28.07 11.27 6.91
N SER A 409 27.08 10.79 6.15
CA SER A 409 26.90 9.37 5.82
C SER A 409 28.04 8.81 4.96
N PRO A 410 28.62 7.66 5.32
CA PRO A 410 29.60 6.96 4.50
C PRO A 410 28.98 6.27 3.28
N ASP A 411 27.67 5.98 3.31
CA ASP A 411 26.96 5.19 2.28
C ASP A 411 25.95 6.02 1.48
N GLY A 412 26.03 7.36 1.56
CA GLY A 412 25.06 8.26 0.95
C GLY A 412 23.75 8.28 1.75
N MET A 413 22.68 8.82 1.17
CA MET A 413 21.37 8.86 1.81
C MET A 413 20.27 8.40 0.87
N LEU A 414 19.30 7.66 1.44
CA LEU A 414 18.03 7.34 0.81
C LEU A 414 16.91 7.94 1.65
N LEU A 415 16.13 8.81 1.03
CA LEU A 415 15.00 9.50 1.65
C LEU A 415 13.74 9.27 0.83
N PHE A 416 12.59 9.29 1.50
CA PHE A 416 11.30 9.41 0.85
C PHE A 416 10.59 10.67 1.34
N ARG A 417 10.02 11.45 0.42
CA ARG A 417 9.25 12.65 0.72
C ARG A 417 7.84 12.52 0.16
N ALA A 418 6.86 12.46 1.04
CA ALA A 418 5.44 12.48 0.69
C ALA A 418 4.93 13.92 0.63
N CYS A 419 4.21 14.29 -0.43
CA CYS A 419 3.65 15.63 -0.64
C CYS A 419 2.39 15.58 -1.52
N CYS A 420 1.77 16.73 -1.80
CA CYS A 420 0.60 16.87 -2.68
C CYS A 420 0.84 18.03 -3.67
N LEU A 421 1.03 17.74 -4.97
CA LEU A 421 1.57 18.70 -5.97
C LEU A 421 0.53 19.47 -6.81
N LEU A 422 -0.69 19.68 -6.30
CA LEU A 422 -1.81 20.37 -6.99
C LEU A 422 -1.44 21.58 -7.88
#